data_AF-X1RLL4-F1
#
_entry.id   AF-X1RLL4-F1
#
_cell.length_a   1.000
_cell.length_b   1.000
_cell.length_c   1.000
_cell.angle_alpha   90.00
_cell.angle_beta   90.00
_cell.angle_gamma   90.00
#
_symmetry.space_group_name_H-M   'P 1'
#
loop_
_entity.id
_entity.type
_entity.pdbx_description
1 polymer ?
#
loop_
_entity_poly.entity_id
_entity_poly.type
_entity_poly.pdbx_seq_one_letter_code
_entity_poly.pdbx_strand_id
1 'polypeptide(L)'
;MSSFDTDSLKYFFEELQLSPIYKNPLILVTSTAGRSEEGLLWDLIKASEKGNTPENYYYIKQGEKANPSSFVTKKYLNSQEHKPGMRPNLFKRLHKNLWVSEEESFISDEDFRACIDYKLIQRPKIKISIWVGLDVGISNDYTAICGVGKTDNKIFSVDHKIYIPTEMENKELQFDDVKRYLIDLSKIYD
;
A
#
# COMPACT_ATOMS: atom_id res chain seq x y z
N MET A 1 -5.56 12.44 -2.14
CA MET A 1 -4.75 11.64 -1.18
C MET A 1 -3.91 12.60 -0.39
N SER A 2 -4.11 12.68 0.92
CA SER A 2 -3.25 13.48 1.79
C SER A 2 -1.83 12.90 1.70
N SER A 3 -0.89 13.67 1.15
CA SER A 3 0.52 13.43 1.47
C SER A 3 0.61 13.48 2.99
N PHE A 4 0.99 12.38 3.62
CA PHE A 4 1.37 12.42 5.03
C PHE A 4 2.58 13.36 5.11
N ASP A 5 2.33 14.59 5.54
CA ASP A 5 3.37 15.58 5.73
C ASP A 5 4.25 15.13 6.90
N THR A 6 5.49 14.79 6.59
CA THR A 6 6.51 14.37 7.57
C THR A 6 6.70 15.40 8.67
N ASP A 7 6.49 16.69 8.36
CA ASP A 7 6.59 17.76 9.35
C ASP A 7 5.44 17.66 10.37
N SER A 8 4.22 17.42 9.90
CA SER A 8 3.05 17.20 10.76
C SER A 8 3.22 16.01 11.74
N LEU A 9 3.89 14.93 11.33
CA LEU A 9 4.21 13.79 12.21
C LEU A 9 5.29 14.12 13.25
N LYS A 10 6.27 14.95 12.86
CA LYS A 10 7.31 15.42 13.76
C LYS A 10 6.71 16.35 14.83
N TYR A 11 5.86 17.28 14.43
CA TYR A 11 5.10 18.11 15.37
C TYR A 11 4.26 17.29 16.33
N PHE A 12 3.54 16.27 15.84
CA PHE A 12 2.79 15.38 16.73
C PHE A 12 3.67 14.73 17.82
N PHE A 13 4.89 14.33 17.47
CA PHE A 13 5.81 13.72 18.42
C PHE A 13 6.48 14.73 19.35
N GLU A 14 6.72 15.95 18.90
CA GLU A 14 7.20 17.05 19.74
C GLU A 14 6.12 17.53 20.73
N GLU A 15 4.86 17.48 20.32
CA GLU A 15 3.68 17.79 21.16
C GLU A 15 3.32 16.65 22.13
N LEU A 16 3.89 15.45 21.96
CA LEU A 16 3.87 14.38 22.97
C LEU A 16 4.76 14.78 24.15
N GLN A 17 4.32 15.78 24.90
CA GLN A 17 5.00 16.27 26.09
C GLN A 17 4.56 15.46 27.31
N LEU A 18 5.55 15.10 28.12
CA LEU A 18 5.31 14.52 29.42
C LEU A 18 4.90 15.61 30.39
N SER A 19 3.84 15.37 31.17
CA SER A 19 3.44 16.31 32.21
C SER A 19 4.58 16.48 33.21
N PRO A 20 5.03 17.73 33.47
CA PRO A 20 6.17 18.00 34.35
C PRO A 20 5.87 17.74 35.83
N ILE A 21 4.61 17.47 36.16
CA ILE A 21 4.14 17.24 37.54
C ILE A 21 4.47 15.82 38.01
N TYR A 22 4.55 14.86 37.07
CA TYR A 22 4.89 13.49 37.44
C TYR A 22 6.38 13.34 37.69
N LYS A 23 6.74 12.57 38.72
CA LYS A 23 8.14 12.36 39.11
C LYS A 23 8.93 11.55 38.08
N ASN A 24 8.29 10.57 37.43
CA ASN A 24 8.89 9.69 36.42
C ASN A 24 7.90 9.43 35.28
N PRO A 25 7.57 10.44 34.46
CA PRO A 25 6.68 10.24 33.35
C PRO A 25 7.36 9.39 32.26
N LEU A 26 6.60 8.56 31.55
CA LEU A 26 7.11 7.62 30.55
C LEU A 26 6.34 7.75 29.24
N ILE A 27 7.06 7.85 28.12
CA ILE A 27 6.51 7.64 26.78
C ILE A 27 6.94 6.25 26.32
N LEU A 28 5.96 5.40 26.00
CA LEU A 28 6.23 4.11 25.36
C LEU A 28 5.96 4.23 23.86
N VAL A 29 7.00 4.03 23.06
CA VAL A 29 6.88 3.93 21.60
C VAL A 29 7.00 2.47 21.20
N THR A 30 5.97 1.92 20.58
CA THR A 30 6.00 0.59 19.95
C THR A 30 5.82 0.75 18.45
N SER A 31 6.76 0.19 17.68
CA SER A 31 6.71 0.27 16.22
C SER A 31 7.47 -0.88 15.58
N THR A 32 7.32 -1.02 14.26
CA THR A 32 8.12 -1.89 13.40
C THR A 32 9.00 -1.04 12.48
N ALA A 33 9.95 -1.67 11.79
CA ALA A 33 10.81 -0.99 10.83
C ALA A 33 10.00 -0.26 9.75
N GLY A 34 10.43 0.97 9.45
CA GLY A 34 9.86 1.80 8.39
C GLY A 34 10.27 1.35 6.99
N ARG A 35 9.82 2.10 5.98
CA ARG A 35 10.02 1.81 4.55
C ARG A 35 11.33 2.35 3.97
N SER A 36 11.98 3.25 4.70
CA SER A 36 13.21 3.92 4.28
C SER A 36 14.05 4.24 5.51
N GLU A 37 15.36 4.35 5.33
CA GLU A 37 16.32 4.71 6.38
C GLU A 37 16.28 6.22 6.68
N GLU A 38 15.09 6.76 6.95
CA GLU A 38 14.86 8.17 7.23
C GLU A 38 13.67 8.38 8.19
N GLY A 39 13.58 9.60 8.73
CA GLY A 39 12.49 10.03 9.61
C GLY A 39 12.64 9.61 11.07
N LEU A 40 11.66 10.03 11.88
CA LEU A 40 11.72 9.97 13.35
C LEU A 40 12.05 8.58 13.92
N LEU A 41 11.41 7.53 13.42
CA LEU A 41 11.62 6.17 13.92
C LEU A 41 13.02 5.66 13.56
N TRP A 42 13.58 6.09 12.43
CA TRP A 42 14.96 5.77 12.06
C TRP A 42 15.96 6.53 12.94
N ASP A 43 15.67 7.79 13.26
CA ASP A 43 16.49 8.57 14.19
C ASP A 43 16.55 7.91 15.58
N LEU A 44 15.43 7.33 16.06
CA LEU A 44 15.41 6.55 17.31
C LEU A 44 16.27 5.29 17.22
N ILE A 45 16.29 4.61 16.08
CA ILE A 45 17.15 3.45 15.83
C ILE A 45 18.62 3.88 15.90
N LYS A 46 18.98 4.99 15.25
CA LYS A 46 20.34 5.55 15.32
C LYS A 46 20.74 6.06 16.70
N ALA A 47 19.80 6.62 17.45
CA ALA A 47 20.03 6.95 18.85
C ALA A 47 20.31 5.70 19.69
N SER A 48 19.58 4.59 19.44
CA SER A 48 19.77 3.33 20.16
C SER A 48 21.15 2.70 19.97
N GLU A 49 21.82 2.96 18.84
CA GLU A 49 23.19 2.49 18.57
C GLU A 49 24.20 3.06 19.57
N LYS A 50 23.88 4.20 20.20
CA LYS A 50 24.69 4.81 21.27
C LYS A 50 24.49 4.15 22.63
N GLY A 51 23.52 3.24 22.75
CA GLY A 51 23.20 2.52 23.98
C GLY A 51 22.10 3.19 24.82
N ASN A 52 21.69 2.47 25.87
CA ASN A 52 20.67 2.96 26.80
C ASN A 52 21.24 3.98 27.79
N THR A 53 20.40 4.91 28.19
CA THR A 53 20.66 5.93 29.22
C THR A 53 19.62 5.82 30.34
N PRO A 54 19.80 6.45 31.50
CA PRO A 54 18.76 6.52 32.52
C PRO A 54 17.44 7.11 32.00
N GLU A 55 17.50 8.01 31.02
CA GLU A 55 16.35 8.71 30.45
C GLU A 55 15.75 7.96 29.26
N ASN A 56 16.56 7.23 28.49
CA ASN A 56 16.14 6.55 27.27
C ASN A 56 16.52 5.08 27.27
N TYR A 57 15.51 4.23 27.16
CA TYR A 57 15.67 2.79 27.04
C TYR A 57 15.18 2.30 25.69
N TYR A 58 16.05 1.61 24.95
CA TYR A 58 15.79 1.04 23.65
C TYR A 58 15.76 -0.49 23.72
N TYR A 59 14.67 -1.08 23.26
CA TYR A 59 14.55 -2.52 23.06
C TYR A 59 14.22 -2.80 21.59
N ILE A 60 15.26 -2.95 20.79
CA ILE A 60 15.13 -3.14 19.35
C ILE A 60 15.78 -4.47 18.98
N LYS A 61 15.01 -5.34 18.32
CA LYS A 61 15.49 -6.62 17.80
C LYS A 61 15.25 -6.67 16.29
N GLN A 62 16.23 -7.17 15.56
CA GLN A 62 16.19 -7.30 14.10
C GLN A 62 16.69 -8.70 13.69
N GLY A 63 16.46 -9.06 12.43
CA GLY A 63 16.86 -10.34 11.86
C GLY A 63 16.14 -11.52 12.51
N GLU A 64 16.87 -12.59 12.80
CA GLU A 64 16.32 -13.81 13.40
C GLU A 64 15.76 -13.60 14.81
N LYS A 65 16.21 -12.56 15.51
CA LYS A 65 15.78 -12.22 16.87
C LYS A 65 14.60 -11.23 16.89
N ALA A 66 14.18 -10.74 15.73
CA ALA A 66 13.14 -9.72 15.61
C ALA A 66 11.83 -10.12 16.28
N ASN A 67 11.51 -11.42 16.25
CA ASN A 67 10.30 -11.94 16.84
C ASN A 67 10.61 -12.87 18.02
N PRO A 68 10.55 -12.37 19.26
CA PRO A 68 10.81 -13.18 20.45
C PRO A 68 9.60 -14.06 20.86
N SER A 69 8.46 -13.93 20.18
CA SER A 69 7.24 -14.64 20.55
C SER A 69 7.36 -16.14 20.30
N SER A 70 7.08 -16.95 21.33
CA SER A 70 7.17 -18.41 21.28
C SER A 70 6.23 -19.06 20.25
N PHE A 71 5.13 -18.40 19.90
CA PHE A 71 4.19 -18.87 18.88
C PHE A 71 4.63 -18.57 17.44
N VAL A 72 5.68 -17.77 17.24
CA VAL A 72 6.25 -17.48 15.92
C VAL A 72 7.32 -18.52 15.63
N THR A 73 6.91 -19.58 14.96
CA THR A 73 7.78 -20.73 14.66
C THR A 73 8.53 -20.54 13.33
N LYS A 74 9.62 -21.29 13.14
CA LYS A 74 10.31 -21.38 11.83
C LYS A 74 9.35 -21.82 10.71
N LYS A 75 8.42 -22.74 11.01
CA LYS A 75 7.40 -23.19 10.07
C LYS A 75 6.48 -22.04 9.64
N TYR A 76 6.06 -21.20 10.58
CA TYR A 76 5.27 -20.01 10.29
C TYR A 76 6.05 -19.00 9.45
N LEU A 77 7.28 -18.68 9.84
CA LEU A 77 8.11 -17.72 9.07
C LEU A 77 8.34 -18.21 7.63
N ASN A 78 8.63 -19.50 7.45
CA ASN A 78 8.77 -20.09 6.11
C ASN A 78 7.47 -19.99 5.31
N SER A 79 6.30 -20.20 5.93
CA SER A 79 5.01 -20.09 5.23
C SER A 79 4.68 -18.65 4.85
N GLN A 80 5.09 -17.67 5.65
CA GLN A 80 4.94 -16.25 5.31
C GLN A 80 5.88 -15.83 4.18
N GLU A 81 7.15 -16.25 4.22
CA GLU A 81 8.15 -15.91 3.20
C GLU A 81 7.77 -16.44 1.81
N HIS A 82 7.17 -17.63 1.75
CA HIS A 82 6.80 -18.29 0.49
C HIS A 82 5.31 -18.12 0.13
N LYS A 83 4.59 -17.21 0.81
CA LYS A 83 3.20 -16.92 0.48
C LYS A 83 3.14 -16.28 -0.92
N PRO A 84 2.24 -16.73 -1.82
CA PRO A 84 2.05 -16.08 -3.12
C PRO A 84 1.81 -14.57 -2.95
N GLY A 85 2.56 -13.75 -3.69
CA GLY A 85 2.49 -12.29 -3.63
C GLY A 85 3.31 -11.64 -2.49
N MET A 86 3.95 -12.42 -1.61
CA MET A 86 4.88 -11.86 -0.63
C MET A 86 6.13 -11.32 -1.32
N ARG A 87 6.43 -10.03 -1.13
CA ARG A 87 7.66 -9.40 -1.62
C ARG A 87 8.81 -9.61 -0.63
N PRO A 88 10.04 -9.92 -1.08
CA PRO A 88 11.18 -10.13 -0.20
C PRO A 88 11.43 -8.98 0.80
N ASN A 89 11.39 -7.72 0.34
CA ASN A 89 11.60 -6.58 1.25
C ASN A 89 10.41 -6.38 2.21
N LEU A 90 9.18 -6.66 1.77
CA LEU A 90 8.02 -6.63 2.66
C LEU A 90 8.15 -7.67 3.78
N PHE A 91 8.59 -8.88 3.45
CA PHE A 91 8.84 -9.94 4.44
C PHE A 91 9.93 -9.54 5.44
N LYS A 92 11.07 -9.02 4.96
CA LYS A 92 12.16 -8.53 5.83
C LYS A 92 11.69 -7.45 6.78
N ARG A 93 10.89 -6.49 6.32
CA ARG A 93 10.36 -5.41 7.16
C ARG A 93 9.40 -5.92 8.23
N LEU A 94 8.42 -6.73 7.84
CA LEU A 94 7.35 -7.17 8.75
C LEU A 94 7.80 -8.28 9.72
N HIS A 95 8.63 -9.23 9.27
CA HIS A 95 8.98 -10.42 10.05
C HIS A 95 10.40 -10.41 10.60
N LYS A 96 11.33 -9.69 9.96
CA LYS A 96 12.72 -9.55 10.42
C LYS A 96 12.99 -8.16 11.00
N ASN A 97 11.99 -7.27 11.06
CA ASN A 97 12.11 -5.90 11.57
C ASN A 97 13.31 -5.15 10.98
N LEU A 98 13.56 -5.35 9.68
CA LEU A 98 14.67 -4.74 8.96
C LEU A 98 14.19 -3.49 8.22
N TRP A 99 15.00 -2.43 8.31
CA TRP A 99 14.86 -1.26 7.46
C TRP A 99 15.40 -1.64 6.08
N VAL A 100 14.52 -1.64 5.09
CA VAL A 100 14.83 -1.99 3.71
C VAL A 100 14.19 -0.96 2.82
N SER A 101 14.92 -0.47 1.82
CA SER A 101 14.36 0.41 0.81
C SER A 101 13.22 -0.31 0.09
N GLU A 102 12.17 0.43 -0.28
CA GLU A 102 11.15 -0.11 -1.16
C GLU A 102 11.81 -0.65 -2.43
N GLU A 103 11.35 -1.83 -2.89
CA GLU A 103 11.72 -2.33 -4.21
C GLU A 103 11.27 -1.29 -5.25
N GLU A 104 12.12 -0.99 -6.23
CA GLU A 104 11.80 -0.04 -7.30
C GLU A 104 10.40 -0.36 -7.85
N SER A 105 9.50 0.61 -7.76
CA SER A 105 8.19 0.48 -8.38
C SER A 105 8.38 0.32 -9.88
N PHE A 106 7.71 -0.68 -10.48
CA PHE A 106 7.75 -0.88 -11.93
C PHE A 106 7.30 0.37 -12.71
N ILE A 107 6.44 1.18 -12.10
CA ILE A 107 6.00 2.49 -12.61
C ILE A 107 6.25 3.51 -11.49
N SER A 108 7.06 4.55 -11.76
CA SER A 108 7.29 5.61 -10.79
C SER A 108 6.04 6.52 -10.66
N ASP A 109 5.94 7.27 -9.56
CA ASP A 109 4.87 8.28 -9.41
C ASP A 109 4.96 9.35 -10.51
N GLU A 110 6.18 9.69 -10.95
CA GLU A 110 6.41 10.62 -12.05
C GLU A 110 5.88 10.07 -13.38
N ASP A 111 6.18 8.81 -13.71
CA ASP A 111 5.66 8.13 -14.90
C ASP A 111 4.13 8.08 -14.90
N PHE A 112 3.54 7.76 -13.75
CA PHE A 112 2.09 7.71 -13.60
C PHE A 112 1.46 9.09 -13.78
N ARG A 113 2.01 10.13 -13.14
CA ARG A 113 1.51 11.51 -13.25
C ARG A 113 1.65 12.06 -14.67
N ALA A 114 2.72 11.71 -15.38
CA ALA A 114 2.92 12.10 -16.77
C ALA A 114 1.83 11.54 -17.71
N CYS A 115 1.13 10.48 -17.29
CA CYS A 115 0.01 9.89 -18.04
C CYS A 115 -1.35 10.58 -17.78
N ILE A 116 -1.44 11.47 -16.78
CA ILE A 116 -2.71 12.13 -16.44
C ILE A 116 -2.93 13.35 -17.33
N ASP A 117 -3.91 13.25 -18.24
CA ASP A 117 -4.39 14.38 -19.03
C ASP A 117 -5.85 14.71 -18.65
N TYR A 118 -6.02 15.77 -17.85
CA TYR A 118 -7.31 16.26 -17.39
C TYR A 118 -8.22 16.82 -18.50
N LYS A 119 -7.71 16.99 -19.72
CA LYS A 119 -8.49 17.44 -20.88
C LYS A 119 -9.18 16.29 -21.60
N LEU A 120 -8.80 15.04 -21.32
CA LEU A 120 -9.44 13.88 -21.92
C LEU A 120 -10.88 13.73 -21.41
N ILE A 121 -11.79 13.50 -22.34
CA ILE A 121 -13.21 13.31 -22.06
C ILE A 121 -13.47 11.80 -22.03
N GLN A 122 -14.06 11.30 -20.94
CA GLN A 122 -14.54 9.93 -20.86
C GLN A 122 -15.59 9.69 -21.95
N ARG A 123 -15.52 8.53 -22.63
CA ARG A 123 -16.40 8.15 -23.75
C ARG A 123 -16.30 9.08 -24.97
N PRO A 124 -15.34 8.82 -25.88
CA PRO A 124 -15.25 9.58 -27.12
C PRO A 124 -16.55 9.47 -27.93
N LYS A 125 -16.97 10.56 -28.57
CA LYS A 125 -18.22 10.64 -29.35
C LYS A 125 -18.17 9.88 -30.68
N ILE A 126 -16.97 9.48 -31.09
CA ILE A 126 -16.72 8.69 -32.28
C ILE A 126 -16.63 7.22 -31.90
N LYS A 127 -17.18 6.35 -32.74
CA LYS A 127 -16.96 4.91 -32.60
C LYS A 127 -15.48 4.63 -32.88
N ILE A 128 -14.83 3.99 -31.92
CA ILE A 128 -13.43 3.58 -31.98
C ILE A 128 -13.36 2.13 -31.53
N SER A 129 -12.38 1.40 -32.06
CA SER A 129 -12.03 0.10 -31.51
C SER A 129 -11.47 0.26 -30.10
N ILE A 130 -11.97 -0.54 -29.17
CA ILE A 130 -11.47 -0.58 -27.81
C ILE A 130 -10.99 -1.99 -27.46
N TRP A 131 -10.03 -2.06 -26.54
CA TRP A 131 -9.62 -3.29 -25.89
C TRP A 131 -10.09 -3.26 -24.45
N VAL A 132 -10.69 -4.35 -23.99
CA VAL A 132 -11.21 -4.43 -22.63
C VAL A 132 -10.37 -5.39 -21.81
N GLY A 133 -9.79 -4.86 -20.73
CA GLY A 133 -9.25 -5.67 -19.64
C GLY A 133 -10.34 -5.95 -18.61
N LEU A 134 -10.49 -7.21 -18.23
CA LEU A 134 -11.37 -7.65 -17.15
C LEU A 134 -10.51 -8.33 -16.09
N ASP A 135 -10.52 -7.77 -14.89
CA ASP A 135 -9.94 -8.35 -13.69
C ASP A 135 -11.07 -8.70 -12.71
N VAL A 136 -11.20 -9.99 -12.39
CA VAL A 136 -12.34 -10.52 -11.63
C VAL A 136 -11.92 -10.84 -10.21
N GLY A 137 -12.43 -10.07 -9.25
CA GLY A 137 -12.42 -10.41 -7.83
C GLY A 137 -13.62 -11.29 -7.47
N ILE A 138 -13.37 -12.43 -6.80
CA ILE A 138 -14.40 -13.44 -6.52
C ILE A 138 -15.15 -13.14 -5.21
N SER A 139 -14.45 -12.86 -4.12
CA SER A 139 -15.04 -12.72 -2.78
C SER A 139 -14.82 -11.34 -2.17
N ASN A 140 -13.57 -11.01 -1.84
CA ASN A 140 -13.21 -9.80 -1.11
C ASN A 140 -12.45 -8.76 -1.95
N ASP A 141 -12.08 -9.14 -3.18
CA ASP A 141 -11.36 -8.28 -4.10
C ASP A 141 -12.32 -7.58 -5.05
N TYR A 142 -11.89 -6.43 -5.57
CA TYR A 142 -12.69 -5.66 -6.51
C TYR A 142 -12.69 -6.35 -7.87
N THR A 143 -13.79 -6.24 -8.59
CA THR A 143 -13.80 -6.54 -10.02
C THR A 143 -13.67 -5.24 -10.79
N ALA A 144 -12.69 -5.17 -11.70
CA ALA A 144 -12.44 -4.01 -12.52
C ALA A 144 -12.57 -4.36 -14.01
N ILE A 145 -13.30 -3.51 -14.72
CA ILE A 145 -13.39 -3.51 -16.17
C ILE A 145 -12.78 -2.21 -16.65
N CYS A 146 -11.77 -2.28 -17.52
CA CYS A 146 -11.12 -1.12 -18.09
C CYS A 146 -11.11 -1.23 -19.62
N GLY A 147 -11.80 -0.30 -20.29
CA GLY A 147 -11.74 -0.12 -21.73
C GLY A 147 -10.65 0.88 -22.08
N VAL A 148 -9.73 0.46 -22.95
CA VAL A 148 -8.67 1.32 -23.48
C VAL A 148 -8.81 1.47 -24.98
N GLY A 149 -8.61 2.70 -25.44
CA GLY A 149 -8.51 3.04 -26.86
C GLY A 149 -7.05 3.20 -27.25
N LYS A 150 -6.78 3.06 -28.55
CA LYS A 150 -5.46 3.29 -29.13
C LYS A 150 -5.57 4.21 -30.33
N THR A 151 -4.69 5.20 -30.37
CA THR A 151 -4.31 5.93 -31.59
C THR A 151 -2.90 5.50 -31.98
N ASP A 152 -2.43 5.89 -33.17
CA ASP A 152 -1.13 5.47 -33.71
C ASP A 152 0.03 5.63 -32.71
N ASN A 153 0.02 6.67 -31.87
CA ASN A 153 1.09 6.95 -30.91
C ASN A 153 0.69 6.92 -29.43
N LYS A 154 -0.57 6.63 -29.07
CA LYS A 154 -1.03 6.73 -27.67
C LYS A 154 -2.09 5.70 -27.32
N ILE A 155 -2.01 5.18 -26.09
CA ILE A 155 -3.07 4.43 -25.41
C ILE A 155 -3.75 5.38 -24.43
N PHE A 156 -5.07 5.33 -24.34
CA PHE A 156 -5.84 6.19 -23.44
C PHE A 156 -7.02 5.42 -22.84
N SER A 157 -7.40 5.79 -21.61
CA SER A 157 -8.58 5.23 -20.95
C SER A 157 -9.85 5.77 -21.63
N VAL A 158 -10.75 4.87 -22.00
CA VAL A 158 -12.02 5.20 -22.67
C VAL A 158 -13.17 5.16 -21.69
N ASP A 159 -13.27 4.06 -20.96
CA ASP A 159 -14.28 3.87 -19.93
C ASP A 159 -13.81 2.83 -18.90
N HIS A 160 -14.38 2.85 -17.71
CA HIS A 160 -14.10 1.83 -16.70
C HIS A 160 -15.30 1.62 -15.78
N LYS A 161 -15.37 0.44 -15.18
CA LYS A 161 -16.33 0.11 -14.13
C LYS A 161 -15.63 -0.69 -13.05
N ILE A 162 -15.83 -0.29 -11.80
CA ILE A 162 -15.34 -1.00 -10.63
C ILE A 162 -16.56 -1.49 -9.85
N TYR A 163 -16.56 -2.79 -9.53
CA TYR A 163 -17.50 -3.42 -8.62
C TYR A 163 -16.79 -3.60 -7.28
N ILE A 164 -17.30 -2.93 -6.26
CA ILE A 164 -16.77 -2.94 -4.91
C ILE A 164 -17.63 -3.93 -4.09
N PRO A 165 -17.05 -4.97 -3.49
CA PRO A 165 -17.76 -5.82 -2.54
C PRO A 165 -18.23 -4.96 -1.36
N THR A 166 -19.53 -4.96 -1.07
CA THR A 166 -20.08 -4.30 0.12
C THR A 166 -20.33 -5.32 1.20
N GLU A 167 -19.76 -5.13 2.40
CA GLU A 167 -19.89 -6.07 3.53
C GLU A 167 -21.34 -6.36 3.94
N MET A 168 -22.29 -5.48 3.58
CA MET A 168 -23.71 -5.64 3.89
C MET A 168 -24.45 -6.64 3.00
N GLU A 169 -23.88 -7.04 1.87
CA GLU A 169 -24.44 -8.09 1.03
C GLU A 169 -23.37 -9.14 0.79
N ASN A 170 -23.51 -10.33 1.38
CA ASN A 170 -22.79 -11.56 1.01
C ASN A 170 -23.13 -12.00 -0.44
N LYS A 171 -23.16 -11.07 -1.39
CA LYS A 171 -23.35 -11.33 -2.79
C LYS A 171 -21.97 -11.36 -3.40
N GLU A 172 -21.49 -12.58 -3.61
CA GLU A 172 -20.47 -12.85 -4.62
C GLU A 172 -20.81 -12.06 -5.90
N LEU A 173 -19.77 -11.60 -6.60
CA LEU A 173 -19.93 -10.89 -7.87
C LEU A 173 -20.90 -11.65 -8.78
N GLN A 174 -21.98 -10.96 -9.18
CA GLN A 174 -22.91 -11.53 -10.15
C GLN A 174 -22.31 -11.37 -11.55
N PHE A 175 -21.79 -12.46 -12.11
CA PHE A 175 -21.19 -12.46 -13.46
C PHE A 175 -22.13 -11.93 -14.55
N ASP A 176 -23.44 -12.00 -14.34
CA ASP A 176 -24.42 -11.40 -15.25
C ASP A 176 -24.32 -9.88 -15.33
N ASP A 177 -23.94 -9.19 -14.25
CA ASP A 177 -23.78 -7.73 -14.27
C ASP A 177 -22.51 -7.32 -15.02
N VAL A 178 -21.43 -8.10 -14.91
CA VAL A 178 -20.22 -7.94 -15.74
C VAL A 178 -20.57 -8.16 -17.21
N LYS A 179 -21.30 -9.23 -17.52
CA LYS A 179 -21.73 -9.55 -18.89
C LYS A 179 -22.59 -8.44 -19.48
N ARG A 180 -23.58 -7.93 -18.74
CA ARG A 180 -24.43 -6.80 -19.18
C ARG A 180 -23.59 -5.58 -19.52
N TYR A 181 -22.63 -5.23 -18.65
CA TYR A 181 -21.76 -4.08 -18.90
C TYR A 181 -20.91 -4.25 -20.16
N LEU A 182 -20.34 -5.44 -20.40
CA LEU A 182 -19.58 -5.74 -21.61
C LEU A 182 -20.45 -5.64 -22.88
N ILE A 183 -21.69 -6.13 -22.81
CA ILE A 183 -22.67 -6.01 -23.91
C ILE A 183 -23.04 -4.54 -24.16
N ASP A 184 -23.17 -3.73 -23.11
CA ASP A 184 -23.48 -2.32 -23.27
C ASP A 184 -22.28 -1.54 -23.86
N LEU A 185 -21.05 -1.89 -23.47
CA LEU A 185 -19.85 -1.37 -24.11
C LEU A 185 -19.80 -1.72 -25.60
N SER A 186 -20.12 -2.95 -26.01
CA SER A 186 -20.10 -3.34 -27.43
C SER A 186 -21.20 -2.71 -28.29
N LYS A 187 -22.26 -2.15 -27.68
CA LYS A 187 -23.24 -1.33 -28.39
C LYS A 187 -22.72 0.08 -28.65
N ILE A 188 -21.86 0.59 -27.77
CA ILE A 188 -21.33 1.95 -27.81
C ILE A 188 -20.09 2.03 -28.69
N TYR A 189 -19.19 1.05 -28.58
CA TYR A 189 -17.90 0.99 -29.27
C TYR A 189 -17.84 -0.13 -30.30
N ASP A 190 -16.86 -0.08 -31.19
CA ASP A 190 -16.66 -1.09 -32.26
C ASP A 190 -15.77 -2.25 -31.81
#